data_AF-A0A385SML0-F1
#
_entry.id   AF-A0A385SML0-F1
#
_cell.length_a   1.000
_cell.length_b   1.000
_cell.length_c   1.000
_cell.angle_alpha   90.00
_cell.angle_beta   90.00
_cell.angle_gamma   90.00
#
_symmetry.space_group_name_H-M   'P 1'
#
loop_
_entity.id
_entity.type
_entity.pdbx_description
1 polymer ?
#
loop_
_entity_poly.entity_id
_entity_poly.type
_entity_poly.pdbx_seq_one_letter_code
_entity_poly.pdbx_strand_id
1 'polypeptide(L)'
;MMEDELIKIWQSSPNQERAKFEKSRLMLDVQSTLDHLHKKIAYRDAMEQIAVVVGIPIFAYYAYHIPFVLTKIASVLIIFWGVFVIIRIRSAKKHKPSAFTETYLEYLYKTREYLKIQKRLLDSVLYWYILPAMTLLFLFTLGPGIAGRLPRIVKMTAGNVAIAVATYLLNKSAVKKQLMPRLEKIDALIEVMEKS
;
A
#
# COMPACT_ATOMS: atom_id res chain seq x y z
N MET A 1 -22.94 -27.78 -29.00
CA MET A 1 -22.33 -29.10 -29.30
C MET A 1 -20.99 -29.29 -28.61
N MET A 2 -19.92 -28.56 -28.97
CA MET A 2 -18.59 -28.78 -28.34
C MET A 2 -18.57 -28.43 -26.83
N GLU A 3 -19.29 -27.39 -26.43
CA GLU A 3 -19.40 -26.95 -25.03
C GLU A 3 -20.24 -27.91 -24.17
N ASP A 4 -21.30 -28.47 -24.75
CA ASP A 4 -22.17 -29.47 -24.09
C ASP A 4 -21.45 -30.81 -23.88
N GLU A 5 -20.61 -31.21 -24.83
CA GLU A 5 -19.76 -32.41 -24.70
C GLU A 5 -18.70 -32.25 -23.62
N LEU A 6 -18.07 -31.07 -23.51
CA LEU A 6 -17.12 -30.75 -22.44
C LEU A 6 -17.77 -30.79 -21.06
N ILE A 7 -19.00 -30.26 -20.92
CA ILE A 7 -19.77 -30.32 -19.67
C ILE A 7 -20.09 -31.77 -19.29
N LYS A 8 -20.47 -32.60 -20.27
CA LYS A 8 -20.81 -34.01 -20.05
C LYS A 8 -19.60 -34.84 -19.63
N ILE A 9 -18.44 -34.61 -20.25
CA ILE A 9 -17.16 -35.22 -19.87
C ILE A 9 -16.80 -34.79 -18.44
N TRP A 10 -16.91 -33.50 -18.11
CA TRP A 10 -16.65 -33.00 -16.76
C TRP A 10 -17.57 -33.63 -15.70
N GLN A 11 -18.87 -33.76 -16.01
CA GLN A 11 -19.86 -34.43 -15.15
C GLN A 11 -19.66 -35.95 -15.02
N SER A 12 -18.84 -36.55 -15.88
CA SER A 12 -18.45 -37.97 -15.79
C SER A 12 -17.10 -38.22 -15.12
N SER A 13 -16.24 -37.20 -14.98
CA SER A 13 -14.93 -37.35 -14.34
C SER A 13 -15.03 -37.73 -12.85
N PRO A 14 -14.12 -38.59 -12.34
CA PRO A 14 -14.04 -38.93 -10.92
C PRO A 14 -13.85 -37.70 -10.02
N ASN A 15 -14.39 -37.74 -8.80
CA ASN A 15 -14.29 -36.65 -7.82
C ASN A 15 -12.83 -36.17 -7.57
N GLN A 16 -11.84 -37.06 -7.69
CA GLN A 16 -10.41 -36.71 -7.53
C GLN A 16 -9.89 -35.79 -8.66
N GLU A 17 -10.31 -35.99 -9.91
CA GLU A 17 -9.89 -35.15 -11.03
C GLU A 17 -10.53 -33.76 -10.96
N ARG A 18 -11.81 -33.69 -10.54
CA ARG A 18 -12.49 -32.41 -10.28
C ARG A 18 -11.80 -31.62 -9.16
N ALA A 19 -11.47 -32.28 -8.05
CA ALA A 19 -10.75 -31.65 -6.94
C ALA A 19 -9.36 -31.12 -7.37
N LYS A 20 -8.63 -31.89 -8.19
CA LYS A 20 -7.32 -31.47 -8.73
C LYS A 20 -7.44 -30.29 -9.69
N PHE A 21 -8.48 -30.27 -10.53
CA PHE A 21 -8.75 -29.16 -11.46
C PHE A 21 -9.15 -27.89 -10.71
N GLU A 22 -10.07 -27.99 -9.74
CA GLU A 22 -10.47 -26.85 -8.90
C GLU A 22 -9.27 -26.26 -8.15
N LYS A 23 -8.43 -27.10 -7.55
CA LYS A 23 -7.18 -26.67 -6.91
C LYS A 23 -6.28 -25.90 -7.88
N SER A 24 -6.02 -26.46 -9.07
CA SER A 24 -5.17 -25.83 -10.08
C SER A 24 -5.71 -24.47 -10.55
N ARG A 25 -7.03 -24.38 -10.76
CA ARG A 25 -7.72 -23.14 -11.11
C ARG A 25 -7.60 -22.09 -10.01
N LEU A 26 -7.80 -22.50 -8.75
CA LEU A 26 -7.73 -21.61 -7.59
C LEU A 26 -6.30 -21.11 -7.37
N MET A 27 -5.29 -21.96 -7.60
CA MET A 27 -3.88 -21.59 -7.58
C MET A 27 -3.54 -20.50 -8.62
N LEU A 28 -4.02 -20.66 -9.87
CA LEU A 28 -3.81 -19.69 -10.95
C LEU A 28 -4.52 -18.35 -10.68
N ASP A 29 -5.73 -18.39 -10.14
CA ASP A 29 -6.48 -17.17 -9.78
C ASP A 29 -5.78 -16.41 -8.63
N VAL A 30 -5.28 -17.12 -7.61
CA VAL A 30 -4.52 -16.52 -6.52
C VAL A 30 -3.20 -15.91 -7.03
N GLN A 31 -2.44 -16.63 -7.86
CA GLN A 31 -1.18 -16.12 -8.43
C GLN A 31 -1.38 -14.85 -9.26
N SER A 32 -2.30 -14.87 -10.23
CA SER A 32 -2.58 -13.70 -11.07
C SER A 32 -3.04 -12.49 -10.25
N THR A 33 -3.91 -12.73 -9.27
CA THR A 33 -4.43 -11.71 -8.36
C THR A 33 -3.34 -11.08 -7.47
N LEU A 34 -2.35 -11.89 -7.06
CA LEU A 34 -1.19 -11.45 -6.28
C LEU A 34 -0.18 -10.65 -7.11
N ASP A 35 0.07 -11.06 -8.35
CA ASP A 35 0.98 -10.33 -9.23
C ASP A 35 0.50 -8.91 -9.52
N HIS A 36 -0.80 -8.75 -9.78
CA HIS A 36 -1.39 -7.42 -9.94
C HIS A 36 -1.23 -6.56 -8.67
N LEU A 37 -1.41 -7.16 -7.50
CA LEU A 37 -1.22 -6.46 -6.22
C LEU A 37 0.25 -6.07 -6.02
N HIS A 38 1.19 -6.98 -6.27
CA HIS A 38 2.61 -6.72 -6.16
C HIS A 38 3.07 -5.59 -7.08
N LYS A 39 2.59 -5.57 -8.33
CA LYS A 39 2.87 -4.46 -9.27
C LYS A 39 2.35 -3.13 -8.74
N LYS A 40 1.14 -3.11 -8.17
CA LYS A 40 0.54 -1.90 -7.62
C LYS A 40 1.29 -1.38 -6.39
N ILE A 41 1.70 -2.27 -5.49
CA ILE A 41 2.53 -1.92 -4.33
C ILE A 41 3.88 -1.37 -4.80
N ALA A 42 4.53 -2.05 -5.76
CA ALA A 42 5.81 -1.58 -6.30
C ALA A 42 5.71 -0.20 -6.96
N TYR A 43 4.62 0.07 -7.69
CA TYR A 43 4.36 1.39 -8.28
C TYR A 43 4.20 2.48 -7.21
N ARG A 44 3.40 2.21 -6.16
CA ARG A 44 3.23 3.14 -5.03
C ARG A 44 4.58 3.44 -4.38
N ASP A 45 5.33 2.39 -4.03
CA ASP A 45 6.61 2.53 -3.35
C ASP A 45 7.63 3.33 -4.21
N ALA A 46 7.60 3.14 -5.54
CA ALA A 46 8.43 3.92 -6.47
C ALA A 46 8.03 5.39 -6.52
N MET A 47 6.73 5.68 -6.57
CA MET A 47 6.21 7.06 -6.54
C MET A 47 6.56 7.76 -5.23
N GLU A 48 6.46 7.08 -4.09
CA GLU A 48 6.85 7.63 -2.78
C GLU A 48 8.35 7.92 -2.71
N GLN A 49 9.19 7.04 -3.25
CA GLN A 49 10.63 7.27 -3.32
C GLN A 49 10.98 8.47 -4.20
N ILE A 50 10.34 8.61 -5.36
CA ILE A 50 10.52 9.78 -6.25
C ILE A 50 10.07 11.06 -5.54
N ALA A 51 8.92 11.03 -4.84
CA ALA A 51 8.42 12.18 -4.11
C ALA A 51 9.39 12.67 -3.03
N VAL A 52 10.07 11.76 -2.32
CA VAL A 52 11.11 12.15 -1.33
C VAL A 52 12.36 12.69 -2.02
N VAL A 53 12.84 12.03 -3.07
CA VAL A 53 14.04 12.48 -3.83
C VAL A 53 13.85 13.87 -4.42
N VAL A 54 12.65 14.17 -4.94
CA VAL A 54 12.29 15.50 -5.46
C VAL A 54 11.96 16.49 -4.34
N GLY A 55 11.36 16.01 -3.23
CA GLY A 55 11.01 16.84 -2.09
C GLY A 55 12.22 17.43 -1.38
N ILE A 56 13.31 16.67 -1.23
CA ILE A 56 14.54 17.11 -0.57
C ILE A 56 15.10 18.44 -1.16
N PRO A 57 15.39 18.56 -2.47
CA PRO A 57 15.91 19.80 -3.02
C PRO A 57 14.91 20.96 -2.93
N ILE A 58 13.61 20.69 -3.06
CA ILE A 58 12.56 21.72 -2.91
C ILE A 58 12.56 22.29 -1.49
N PHE A 59 12.55 21.43 -0.48
CA PHE A 59 12.57 21.86 0.93
C PHE A 59 13.92 22.44 1.34
N ALA A 60 15.04 21.99 0.76
CA ALA A 60 16.35 22.61 0.95
C ALA A 60 16.38 24.04 0.38
N TYR A 61 15.81 24.26 -0.81
CA TYR A 61 15.66 25.59 -1.39
C TYR A 61 14.84 26.52 -0.49
N TYR A 62 13.70 26.03 0.02
CA TYR A 62 12.86 26.79 0.96
C TYR A 62 13.57 27.09 2.29
N ALA A 63 14.34 26.15 2.83
CA ALA A 63 15.12 26.37 4.05
C ALA A 63 16.17 27.47 3.89
N TYR A 64 16.72 27.66 2.69
CA TYR A 64 17.70 28.72 2.43
C TYR A 64 17.05 30.08 2.15
N HIS A 65 16.00 30.11 1.31
CA HIS A 65 15.42 31.35 0.79
C HIS A 65 14.33 31.97 1.67
N ILE A 66 13.65 31.17 2.51
CA ILE A 66 12.57 31.69 3.35
C ILE A 66 13.16 32.25 4.65
N PRO A 67 12.88 33.52 5.02
CA PRO A 67 13.49 34.18 6.18
C PRO A 67 12.96 33.68 7.53
N PHE A 68 11.84 32.96 7.56
CA PHE A 68 11.19 32.51 8.79
C PHE A 68 11.87 31.27 9.38
N VAL A 69 12.37 31.39 10.62
CA VAL A 69 13.02 30.28 11.36
C VAL A 69 12.12 29.04 11.47
N LEU A 70 10.83 29.23 11.76
CA LEU A 70 9.85 28.15 11.84
C LEU A 70 9.77 27.34 10.53
N THR A 71 9.79 28.02 9.39
CA THR A 71 9.73 27.37 8.07
C THR A 71 11.00 26.59 7.77
N LYS A 72 12.17 27.07 8.21
CA LYS A 72 13.44 26.34 8.09
C LYS A 72 13.42 25.05 8.90
N ILE A 73 13.00 25.14 10.18
CA ILE A 73 12.87 23.98 11.06
C ILE A 73 11.90 22.96 10.47
N ALA A 74 10.72 23.42 10.03
CA ALA A 74 9.73 22.55 9.40
C ALA A 74 10.27 21.87 8.13
N SER A 75 11.03 22.59 7.29
CA SER A 75 11.62 22.02 6.07
C SER A 75 12.59 20.88 6.38
N VAL A 76 13.45 21.05 7.39
CA VAL A 76 14.37 19.99 7.84
C VAL A 76 13.61 18.80 8.40
N LEU A 77 12.58 19.04 9.23
CA LEU A 77 11.74 17.97 9.77
C LEU A 77 10.96 17.21 8.69
N ILE A 78 10.50 17.89 7.63
CA ILE A 78 9.83 17.25 6.48
C ILE A 78 10.80 16.32 5.74
N ILE A 79 12.07 16.71 5.58
CA ILE A 79 13.10 15.84 4.99
C ILE A 79 13.28 14.58 5.83
N PHE A 80 13.45 14.72 7.15
CA PHE A 80 13.57 13.57 8.06
C PHE A 80 12.32 12.67 8.04
N TRP A 81 11.14 13.28 8.00
CA TRP A 81 9.88 12.54 7.89
C TRP A 81 9.79 11.75 6.57
N GLY A 82 10.21 12.34 5.44
CA GLY A 82 10.29 11.63 4.16
C GLY A 82 11.21 10.40 4.21
N VAL A 83 12.37 10.52 4.87
CA VAL A 83 13.28 9.38 5.10
C VAL A 83 12.62 8.31 5.99
N PHE A 84 11.94 8.71 7.06
CA PHE A 84 11.18 7.80 7.93
C PHE A 84 10.11 7.02 7.16
N VAL A 85 9.36 7.69 6.28
CA VAL A 85 8.36 7.05 5.41
C VAL A 85 9.00 5.96 4.55
N ILE A 86 10.12 6.25 3.88
CA ILE A 86 10.85 5.24 3.08
C ILE A 86 11.27 4.04 3.92
N ILE A 87 11.83 4.27 5.11
CA ILE A 87 12.26 3.19 6.01
C ILE A 87 11.07 2.31 6.39
N ARG A 88 9.92 2.93 6.71
CA ARG A 88 8.70 2.22 7.09
C ARG A 88 8.17 1.33 5.97
N ILE A 89 8.13 1.84 4.74
CA ILE A 89 7.69 1.09 3.55
C ILE A 89 8.67 -0.06 3.25
N ARG A 90 9.98 0.21 3.29
CA ARG A 90 11.02 -0.81 3.08
C ARG A 90 10.93 -1.93 4.12
N SER A 91 10.60 -1.61 5.38
CA SER A 91 10.39 -2.62 6.42
C SER A 91 9.23 -3.56 6.09
N ALA A 92 8.14 -3.06 5.52
CA ALA A 92 7.04 -3.91 5.07
C ALA A 92 7.45 -4.81 3.89
N LYS A 93 8.23 -4.27 2.94
CA LYS A 93 8.72 -5.00 1.75
C LYS A 93 9.60 -6.21 2.10
N LYS A 94 10.35 -6.18 3.21
CA LYS A 94 11.19 -7.29 3.66
C LYS A 94 10.43 -8.61 3.87
N HIS A 95 9.12 -8.53 4.10
CA HIS A 95 8.26 -9.70 4.36
C HIS A 95 7.64 -10.27 3.07
N LYS A 96 8.01 -9.75 1.88
CA LYS A 96 7.47 -10.25 0.62
C LYS A 96 8.01 -11.67 0.37
N PRO A 97 7.14 -12.66 0.09
CA PRO A 97 7.56 -14.03 -0.18
C PRO A 97 8.38 -14.15 -1.46
N SER A 98 9.33 -15.09 -1.47
CA SER A 98 10.17 -15.44 -2.62
C SER A 98 9.67 -16.73 -3.26
N ALA A 99 9.36 -16.70 -4.55
CA ALA A 99 8.79 -17.85 -5.26
C ALA A 99 9.77 -19.01 -5.52
N PHE A 100 11.08 -18.80 -5.34
CA PHE A 100 12.11 -19.71 -5.86
C PHE A 100 12.59 -20.79 -4.89
N THR A 101 12.18 -20.76 -3.63
CA THR A 101 12.78 -21.61 -2.57
C THR A 101 11.76 -22.30 -1.67
N GLU A 102 10.47 -22.11 -1.89
CA GLU A 102 9.42 -22.47 -0.94
C GLU A 102 8.44 -23.47 -1.55
N THR A 103 7.90 -24.36 -0.71
CA THR A 103 6.73 -25.14 -1.10
C THR A 103 5.55 -24.21 -1.34
N TYR A 104 4.61 -24.58 -2.22
CA TYR A 104 3.49 -23.71 -2.56
C TYR A 104 2.63 -23.34 -1.33
N LEU A 105 2.49 -24.26 -0.36
CA LEU A 105 1.77 -24.04 0.89
C LEU A 105 2.51 -23.04 1.80
N GLU A 106 3.83 -23.15 1.91
CA GLU A 106 4.67 -22.19 2.63
C GLU A 106 4.62 -20.80 1.99
N TYR A 107 4.64 -20.72 0.66
CA TYR A 107 4.45 -19.48 -0.08
C TYR A 107 3.11 -18.80 0.25
N LEU A 108 2.02 -19.56 0.36
CA LEU A 108 0.71 -19.01 0.73
C LEU A 108 0.70 -18.46 2.16
N TYR A 109 1.29 -19.17 3.13
CA TYR A 109 1.37 -18.66 4.50
C TYR A 109 2.17 -17.36 4.59
N LYS A 110 3.33 -17.29 3.93
CA LYS A 110 4.12 -16.05 3.89
C LYS A 110 3.40 -14.93 3.15
N THR A 111 2.67 -15.26 2.08
CA THR A 111 1.82 -14.28 1.38
C THR A 111 0.72 -13.75 2.31
N ARG A 112 0.04 -14.63 3.05
CA ARG A 112 -0.99 -14.26 4.03
C ARG A 112 -0.43 -13.32 5.11
N GLU A 113 0.73 -13.66 5.67
CA GLU A 113 1.45 -12.84 6.65
C GLU A 113 1.76 -11.45 6.08
N TYR A 114 2.31 -11.42 4.86
CA TYR A 114 2.63 -10.18 4.15
C TYR A 114 1.39 -9.30 3.91
N LEU A 115 0.26 -9.89 3.49
CA LEU A 115 -1.00 -9.15 3.31
C LEU A 115 -1.54 -8.58 4.62
N LYS A 116 -1.39 -9.30 5.74
CA LYS A 116 -1.77 -8.79 7.08
C LYS A 116 -0.90 -7.60 7.48
N ILE A 117 0.41 -7.65 7.19
CA ILE A 117 1.33 -6.53 7.44
C ILE A 117 0.94 -5.32 6.59
N GLN A 118 0.67 -5.51 5.29
CA GLN A 118 0.21 -4.44 4.40
C GLN A 118 -1.12 -3.85 4.88
N LYS A 119 -2.09 -4.69 5.28
CA LYS A 119 -3.35 -4.23 5.87
C LYS A 119 -3.11 -3.33 7.09
N ARG A 120 -2.30 -3.79 8.05
CA ARG A 120 -1.97 -3.01 9.26
C ARG A 120 -1.28 -1.69 8.91
N LEU A 121 -0.41 -1.67 7.89
CA LEU A 121 0.24 -0.46 7.40
C LEU A 121 -0.77 0.55 6.84
N LEU A 122 -1.71 0.09 6.01
CA LEU A 122 -2.76 0.96 5.45
C LEU A 122 -3.78 1.41 6.51
N ASP A 123 -4.17 0.53 7.44
CA ASP A 123 -5.10 0.87 8.53
C ASP A 123 -4.50 1.93 9.47
N SER A 124 -3.18 1.88 9.69
CA SER A 124 -2.46 2.86 10.51
C SER A 124 -1.96 4.08 9.76
N VAL A 125 -2.27 4.24 8.46
CA VAL A 125 -1.78 5.34 7.60
C VAL A 125 -2.08 6.72 8.16
N LEU A 126 -3.18 6.84 8.91
CA LEU A 126 -3.54 8.08 9.59
C LEU A 126 -2.44 8.53 10.55
N TYR A 127 -1.86 7.61 11.33
CA TYR A 127 -0.94 7.93 12.41
C TYR A 127 0.52 8.05 11.98
N TRP A 128 0.98 7.20 11.06
CA TRP A 128 2.40 7.20 10.67
C TRP A 128 2.70 8.08 9.45
N TYR A 129 1.69 8.35 8.61
CA TYR A 129 1.85 9.11 7.37
C TYR A 129 1.13 10.45 7.44
N ILE A 130 -0.21 10.43 7.59
CA ILE A 130 -1.03 11.63 7.44
C ILE A 130 -0.79 12.62 8.59
N LEU A 131 -0.90 12.18 9.84
CA LEU A 131 -0.82 13.08 10.99
C LEU A 131 0.55 13.78 11.08
N PRO A 132 1.70 13.09 10.99
CA PRO A 132 3.00 13.76 11.00
C PRO A 132 3.17 14.71 9.81
N ALA A 133 2.74 14.33 8.59
CA ALA A 133 2.79 15.20 7.43
C ALA A 133 2.00 16.50 7.65
N MET A 134 0.78 16.38 8.18
CA MET A 134 -0.11 17.51 8.42
C MET A 134 0.45 18.45 9.49
N THR A 135 0.99 17.91 10.58
CA THR A 135 1.63 18.70 11.64
C THR A 135 2.83 19.49 11.10
N LEU A 136 3.66 18.85 10.28
CA LEU A 136 4.84 19.48 9.69
C LEU A 136 4.49 20.56 8.65
N LEU A 137 3.48 20.30 7.82
CA LEU A 137 2.97 21.28 6.85
C LEU A 137 2.32 22.47 7.56
N PHE A 138 1.61 22.25 8.66
CA PHE A 138 1.06 23.33 9.48
C PHE A 138 2.19 24.19 10.06
N LEU A 139 3.23 23.58 10.62
CA LEU A 139 4.41 24.29 11.12
C LEU A 139 5.13 25.09 10.02
N PHE A 140 5.23 24.53 8.81
CA PHE A 140 5.84 25.21 7.66
C PHE A 140 5.08 26.49 7.27
N THR A 141 3.74 26.42 7.27
CA THR A 141 2.86 27.53 6.85
C THR A 141 2.60 28.57 7.94
N LEU A 142 2.80 28.23 9.21
CA LEU A 142 2.66 29.14 10.35
C LEU A 142 3.61 30.34 10.30
N GLY A 143 4.89 30.13 9.93
CA GLY A 143 5.89 31.19 9.85
C GLY A 143 5.44 32.39 9.00
N PRO A 144 5.08 32.17 7.72
CA PRO A 144 4.53 33.22 6.86
C PRO A 144 3.16 33.76 7.30
N GLY A 145 2.40 33.00 8.10
CA GLY A 145 1.05 33.40 8.57
C GLY A 145 1.07 34.46 9.63
N ILE A 146 2.05 34.38 10.52
CA ILE A 146 2.32 35.41 11.52
C ILE A 146 2.74 36.73 10.84
N ALA A 147 3.30 36.68 9.62
CA ALA A 147 3.71 37.84 8.83
C ALA A 147 2.61 38.44 7.92
N GLY A 148 1.33 38.12 8.14
CA GLY A 148 0.19 38.80 7.48
C GLY A 148 -0.31 38.20 6.17
N ARG A 149 0.16 37.01 5.74
CA ARG A 149 -0.30 36.32 4.50
C ARG A 149 -1.46 35.34 4.73
N LEU A 150 -2.34 35.62 5.69
CA LEU A 150 -3.40 34.70 6.17
C LEU A 150 -4.28 34.09 5.06
N PRO A 151 -4.86 34.85 4.10
CA PRO A 151 -5.79 34.27 3.12
C PRO A 151 -5.14 33.21 2.20
N ARG A 152 -3.86 33.39 1.85
CA ARG A 152 -3.10 32.42 1.04
C ARG A 152 -2.85 31.14 1.83
N ILE A 153 -2.55 31.27 3.11
CA ILE A 153 -2.22 30.15 4.00
C ILE A 153 -3.46 29.32 4.30
N VAL A 154 -4.59 29.96 4.58
CA VAL A 154 -5.87 29.25 4.79
C VAL A 154 -6.22 28.40 3.56
N LYS A 155 -6.06 28.94 2.34
CA LYS A 155 -6.27 28.17 1.10
C LYS A 155 -5.30 26.98 0.96
N MET A 156 -4.01 27.18 1.23
CA MET A 156 -3.02 26.09 1.15
C MET A 156 -3.29 25.00 2.19
N THR A 157 -3.59 25.37 3.43
CA THR A 157 -3.89 24.44 4.51
C THR A 157 -5.18 23.66 4.22
N ALA A 158 -6.23 24.32 3.72
CA ALA A 158 -7.47 23.65 3.32
C ALA A 158 -7.22 22.63 2.20
N GLY A 159 -6.39 22.97 1.20
CA GLY A 159 -5.97 22.05 0.15
C GLY A 159 -5.24 20.81 0.70
N ASN A 160 -4.30 21.01 1.63
CA ASN A 160 -3.59 19.90 2.27
C ASN A 160 -4.53 18.99 3.08
N VAL A 161 -5.51 19.57 3.78
CA VAL A 161 -6.55 18.80 4.50
C VAL A 161 -7.38 17.97 3.53
N ALA A 162 -7.82 18.54 2.41
CA ALA A 162 -8.57 17.80 1.40
C ALA A 162 -7.75 16.62 0.83
N ILE A 163 -6.46 16.82 0.53
CA ILE A 163 -5.56 15.77 0.06
C ILE A 163 -5.37 14.68 1.13
N ALA A 164 -5.19 15.07 2.39
CA ALA A 164 -5.05 14.13 3.51
C ALA A 164 -6.30 13.26 3.68
N VAL A 165 -7.49 13.87 3.64
CA VAL A 165 -8.77 13.14 3.71
C VAL A 165 -8.94 12.21 2.52
N ALA A 166 -8.67 12.68 1.29
CA ALA A 166 -8.71 11.84 0.10
C ALA A 166 -7.75 10.64 0.21
N THR A 167 -6.53 10.87 0.68
CA THR A 167 -5.51 9.83 0.89
C THR A 167 -5.99 8.79 1.92
N TYR A 168 -6.59 9.24 3.03
CA TYR A 168 -7.16 8.34 4.03
C TYR A 168 -8.28 7.46 3.44
N LEU A 169 -9.22 8.06 2.70
CA LEU A 169 -10.34 7.35 2.09
C LEU A 169 -9.87 6.34 1.04
N LEU A 170 -8.90 6.71 0.20
CA LEU A 170 -8.32 5.82 -0.81
C LEU A 170 -7.61 4.62 -0.17
N ASN A 171 -6.84 4.84 0.91
CA ASN A 171 -6.18 3.74 1.62
C ASN A 171 -7.18 2.80 2.29
N LYS A 172 -8.20 3.33 2.96
CA LYS A 172 -9.25 2.50 3.59
C LYS A 172 -10.05 1.71 2.56
N SER A 173 -10.35 2.34 1.42
CA SER A 173 -11.00 1.68 0.28
C SER A 173 -10.11 0.58 -0.31
N ALA A 174 -8.80 0.79 -0.40
CA ALA A 174 -7.86 -0.24 -0.86
C ALA A 174 -7.82 -1.45 0.08
N VAL A 175 -7.85 -1.24 1.41
CA VAL A 175 -7.96 -2.35 2.38
C VAL A 175 -9.23 -3.16 2.13
N LYS A 176 -10.38 -2.49 2.05
CA LYS A 176 -11.69 -3.16 1.91
C LYS A 176 -11.85 -3.85 0.55
N LYS A 177 -11.46 -3.19 -0.54
CA LYS A 177 -11.72 -3.68 -1.91
C LYS A 177 -10.63 -4.58 -2.46
N GLN A 178 -9.39 -4.44 -2.00
CA GLN A 178 -8.26 -5.17 -2.59
C GLN A 178 -7.65 -6.18 -1.62
N LEU A 179 -7.35 -5.80 -0.38
CA LEU A 179 -6.62 -6.67 0.55
C LEU A 179 -7.51 -7.73 1.20
N MET A 180 -8.70 -7.36 1.71
CA MET A 180 -9.59 -8.31 2.40
C MET A 180 -10.05 -9.48 1.53
N PRO A 181 -10.58 -9.28 0.31
CA PRO A 181 -11.04 -10.40 -0.52
C PRO A 181 -9.90 -11.34 -0.93
N ARG A 182 -8.68 -10.81 -1.08
CA ARG A 182 -7.49 -11.62 -1.41
C ARG A 182 -7.03 -12.45 -0.23
N LEU A 183 -7.11 -11.90 0.99
CA LEU A 183 -6.80 -12.63 2.20
C LEU A 183 -7.78 -13.80 2.40
N GLU A 184 -9.07 -13.58 2.17
CA GLU A 184 -10.10 -14.64 2.21
C GLU A 184 -9.84 -15.74 1.18
N LYS A 185 -9.49 -15.39 -0.06
CA LYS A 185 -9.11 -16.38 -1.09
C LYS A 185 -7.90 -17.22 -0.71
N ILE A 186 -6.89 -16.61 -0.08
CA ILE A 186 -5.69 -17.33 0.37
C ILE A 186 -6.02 -18.25 1.54
N ASP A 187 -6.80 -17.78 2.51
CA ASP A 187 -7.22 -18.58 3.66
C ASP A 187 -8.05 -19.80 3.21
N ALA A 188 -8.94 -19.64 2.23
CA ALA A 188 -9.68 -20.74 1.63
C ALA A 188 -8.78 -21.74 0.87
N LEU A 189 -7.77 -21.25 0.13
CA LEU A 189 -6.83 -22.13 -0.60
C LEU A 189 -5.96 -22.94 0.36
N ILE A 190 -5.50 -22.34 1.47
CA ILE A 190 -4.74 -23.03 2.51
C ILE A 190 -5.58 -24.18 3.10
N GLU A 191 -6.83 -23.90 3.47
CA GLU A 191 -7.73 -24.91 4.04
C GLU A 191 -7.98 -26.10 3.10
N VAL A 192 -8.16 -25.83 1.80
CA VAL A 192 -8.32 -26.88 0.78
C VAL A 192 -7.05 -27.74 0.62
N MET A 193 -5.87 -27.12 0.73
CA MET A 193 -4.60 -27.85 0.59
C MET A 193 -4.19 -28.65 1.83
N GLU A 194 -4.68 -28.29 3.02
CA GLU A 194 -4.43 -29.04 4.26
C GLU A 194 -5.33 -30.27 4.42
N LYS A 195 -6.52 -30.25 3.83
CA LYS A 195 -7.49 -31.35 3.86
C LYS A 195 -7.25 -32.44 2.81
N SER A 196 -6.26 -32.27 1.93
CA SER A 196 -5.89 -33.18 0.83
C SER A 196 -4.61 -33.95 1.12
#